data_AF-A0A821H457-F1
#
_entry.id   AF-A0A821H457-F1
#
_cell.length_a   1.000
_cell.length_b   1.000
_cell.length_c   1.000
_cell.angle_alpha   90.00
_cell.angle_beta   90.00
_cell.angle_gamma   90.00
#
_symmetry.space_group_name_H-M   'P 1'
#
loop_
_entity.id
_entity.type
_entity.pdbx_description
1 polymer ?
#
loop_
_entity_poly.entity_id
_entity_poly.type
_entity_poly.pdbx_seq_one_letter_code
_entity_poly.pdbx_strand_id
1 'polypeptide(L)'
;KACILDDDETNVPFVAEAIIANPPSYGHIHCAQKLQIPLHMVFTMPWSPTVQFPHPLCKIDYNRASIEKINILSYHLVEVLHNRHFTNGGYSLFKRVIRNKCSPNEQ
;
A
#
# COMPACT_ATOMS: atom_id res chain seq x y z
N LYS A 1 -2.60 -28.19 -5.20
CA LYS A 1 -3.39 -29.39 -4.81
C LYS A 1 -4.87 -29.10 -4.93
N ALA A 2 -5.39 -28.05 -4.28
CA ALA A 2 -6.81 -27.68 -4.32
C ALA A 2 -7.48 -27.69 -5.71
N CYS A 3 -6.83 -27.18 -6.77
CA CYS A 3 -7.47 -27.10 -8.10
C CYS A 3 -7.37 -28.39 -8.95
N ILE A 4 -6.87 -29.49 -8.38
CA ILE A 4 -6.54 -30.73 -9.13
C ILE A 4 -7.05 -31.96 -8.37
N LEU A 5 -6.96 -31.94 -7.05
CA LEU A 5 -7.40 -33.01 -6.18
C LEU A 5 -8.68 -32.59 -5.48
N ASP A 6 -9.56 -33.56 -5.26
CA ASP A 6 -10.73 -33.38 -4.42
C ASP A 6 -10.31 -33.10 -2.97
N ASP A 7 -11.21 -32.47 -2.22
CA ASP A 7 -11.00 -32.20 -0.80
C ASP A 7 -10.90 -33.50 0.00
N ASP A 8 -9.90 -33.61 0.89
CA ASP A 8 -9.58 -34.85 1.59
C ASP A 8 -10.69 -35.29 2.58
N GLU A 9 -11.51 -34.37 3.08
CA GLU A 9 -12.58 -34.66 4.04
C GLU A 9 -13.92 -34.92 3.34
N THR A 10 -14.27 -34.09 2.36
CA THR A 10 -15.58 -34.11 1.69
C THR A 10 -15.60 -34.88 0.37
N ASN A 11 -14.44 -35.17 -0.23
CA ASN A 11 -14.28 -35.76 -1.57
C ASN A 11 -15.01 -34.96 -2.67
N VAL A 12 -15.15 -33.64 -2.49
CA VAL A 12 -15.77 -32.74 -3.46
C VAL A 12 -14.69 -31.99 -4.25
N PRO A 13 -14.81 -31.86 -5.59
CA PRO A 13 -13.87 -31.08 -6.38
C PRO A 13 -13.97 -29.59 -6.06
N PHE A 14 -12.83 -28.91 -6.03
CA PHE A 14 -12.81 -27.46 -5.84
C PHE A 14 -13.44 -26.73 -7.04
N VAL A 15 -14.45 -25.91 -6.75
CA VAL A 15 -15.05 -24.98 -7.71
C VAL A 15 -14.96 -23.57 -7.13
N ALA A 16 -14.18 -22.71 -7.77
CA ALA A 16 -14.05 -21.32 -7.34
C ALA A 16 -15.30 -20.52 -7.74
N GLU A 17 -15.86 -19.78 -6.78
CA GLU A 17 -16.99 -18.87 -7.02
C GLU A 17 -16.55 -17.40 -7.15
N ALA A 18 -15.31 -17.07 -6.76
CA ALA A 18 -14.75 -15.73 -6.87
C ALA A 18 -13.22 -15.78 -6.91
N ILE A 19 -12.63 -14.71 -7.44
CA ILE A 19 -11.18 -14.45 -7.42
C ILE A 19 -10.92 -13.22 -6.57
N ILE A 20 -9.98 -13.31 -5.63
CA ILE A 20 -9.40 -12.16 -4.92
C ILE A 20 -7.96 -12.00 -5.41
N ALA A 21 -7.65 -10.85 -6.01
CA ALA A 21 -6.32 -10.61 -6.57
C ALA A 21 -5.80 -9.22 -6.20
N ASN A 22 -4.49 -9.09 -6.14
CA ASN A 22 -3.87 -7.78 -6.07
C ASN A 22 -3.80 -7.17 -7.48
N PRO A 23 -3.99 -5.84 -7.64
CA PRO A 23 -3.91 -5.21 -8.96
C PRO A 23 -2.57 -5.46 -9.70
N PRO A 24 -1.40 -5.52 -9.02
CA PRO A 24 -0.13 -5.86 -9.67
C PRO A 24 0.01 -7.29 -10.23
N SER A 25 -0.86 -8.25 -9.87
CA SER A 25 -0.78 -9.66 -10.28
C SER A 25 -1.31 -9.91 -11.70
N TYR A 26 -1.08 -8.97 -12.63
CA TYR A 26 -1.54 -8.96 -14.03
C TYR A 26 -1.95 -10.35 -14.59
N GLY A 27 -3.17 -10.45 -15.14
CA GLY A 27 -3.69 -11.68 -15.77
C GLY A 27 -4.93 -12.28 -15.09
N HIS A 28 -5.18 -11.94 -13.83
CA HIS A 28 -6.38 -12.34 -13.07
C HIS A 28 -7.70 -11.94 -13.76
N ILE A 29 -7.71 -10.82 -14.50
CA ILE A 29 -8.86 -10.40 -15.32
C ILE A 29 -9.19 -11.43 -16.40
N HIS A 30 -8.18 -11.96 -17.10
CA HIS A 30 -8.40 -12.95 -18.15
C HIS A 30 -8.89 -14.29 -17.58
N CYS A 31 -8.38 -14.69 -16.42
CA CYS A 31 -8.88 -15.87 -15.71
C CYS A 31 -10.34 -15.70 -15.28
N ALA A 32 -10.69 -14.56 -14.67
CA ALA A 32 -12.06 -14.25 -14.25
C ALA A 32 -13.03 -14.23 -15.44
N GLN A 33 -12.61 -13.63 -16.56
CA GLN A 33 -13.38 -13.62 -17.81
C GLN A 33 -13.59 -15.03 -18.36
N LYS A 34 -12.56 -15.88 -18.37
CA LYS A 34 -12.68 -17.24 -18.92
C LYS A 34 -13.54 -18.14 -18.02
N LEU A 35 -13.46 -17.96 -16.71
CA LEU A 35 -14.18 -18.74 -15.71
C LEU A 35 -15.60 -18.19 -15.43
N GLN A 36 -15.91 -16.98 -15.89
CA GLN A 36 -17.21 -16.30 -15.65
C GLN A 36 -17.55 -16.15 -14.16
N ILE A 37 -16.54 -15.83 -13.33
CA ILE A 37 -16.69 -15.61 -11.88
C ILE A 37 -16.27 -14.20 -11.49
N PRO A 38 -16.85 -13.62 -10.41
CA PRO A 38 -16.50 -12.30 -9.92
C PRO A 38 -15.02 -12.19 -9.53
N LEU A 39 -14.44 -11.02 -9.82
CA LEU A 39 -13.07 -10.66 -9.47
C LEU A 39 -13.08 -9.45 -8.53
N HIS A 40 -12.59 -9.65 -7.32
CA HIS A 40 -12.36 -8.60 -6.34
C HIS A 40 -10.89 -8.19 -6.35
N MET A 41 -10.62 -6.96 -6.76
CA MET A 41 -9.29 -6.37 -6.71
C MET A 41 -9.04 -5.77 -5.33
N VAL A 42 -8.06 -6.30 -4.61
CA VAL A 42 -7.70 -5.88 -3.26
C VAL A 42 -6.23 -5.57 -3.20
N PHE A 43 -5.89 -4.35 -2.81
CA PHE A 43 -4.49 -4.01 -2.60
C PHE A 43 -4.02 -4.55 -1.24
N THR A 44 -2.86 -5.19 -1.21
CA THR A 44 -2.28 -5.80 0.01
C THR A 44 -1.66 -4.78 0.97
N MET A 45 -1.72 -3.50 0.59
CA MET A 45 -1.19 -2.37 1.32
C MET A 45 -2.24 -1.26 1.38
N PRO A 46 -2.34 -0.57 2.52
CA PRO A 46 -3.21 0.59 2.65
C PRO A 46 -2.59 1.77 1.89
N TRP A 47 -3.42 2.45 1.07
CA TRP A 47 -3.04 3.69 0.37
C TRP A 47 -3.67 4.93 1.01
N SER A 48 -4.62 4.75 1.93
CA SER A 48 -5.23 5.84 2.68
C SER A 48 -4.45 6.12 3.96
N PRO A 49 -4.25 7.40 4.35
CA PRO A 49 -3.55 7.75 5.57
C PRO A 49 -4.15 7.10 6.82
N THR A 50 -3.29 6.54 7.67
CA THR A 50 -3.70 5.95 8.95
C THR A 50 -2.82 6.45 10.08
N VAL A 51 -3.35 6.42 11.31
CA VAL A 51 -2.60 6.73 12.54
C VAL A 51 -1.84 5.53 13.09
N GLN A 52 -2.22 4.32 12.69
CA GLN A 52 -1.76 3.07 13.33
C GLN A 52 -0.47 2.53 12.72
N PHE A 53 -0.23 2.73 11.42
CA PHE A 53 0.96 2.22 10.74
C PHE A 53 1.44 3.20 9.66
N PRO A 54 2.76 3.35 9.46
CA PRO A 54 3.30 4.18 8.40
C PRO A 54 3.03 3.56 7.02
N HIS A 55 3.10 4.38 5.98
CA HIS A 55 3.03 3.95 4.61
C HIS A 55 4.17 2.97 4.35
N PRO A 56 3.89 1.78 3.80
CA PRO A 56 4.88 0.71 3.74
C PRO A 56 6.01 0.90 2.71
N LEU A 57 6.05 2.04 2.02
CA LEU A 57 7.14 2.46 1.14
C LEU A 57 8.01 3.54 1.80
N CYS A 58 7.68 3.95 3.03
CA CYS A 58 8.42 4.93 3.81
C CYS A 58 9.15 4.25 4.97
N LYS A 59 10.45 4.52 5.09
CA LYS A 59 11.23 4.18 6.29
C LYS A 59 11.39 5.45 7.11
N ILE A 60 10.87 5.46 8.33
CA ILE A 60 10.81 6.67 9.16
C ILE A 60 11.47 6.41 10.51
N ASP A 61 12.20 7.42 10.99
CA ASP A 61 12.80 7.43 12.32
C ASP A 61 11.82 8.09 13.30
N TYR A 62 11.47 7.39 14.37
CA TYR A 62 10.47 7.81 15.35
C TYR A 62 11.03 8.73 16.45
N ASN A 63 12.31 9.07 16.41
CA ASN A 63 12.99 9.77 17.51
C ASN A 63 12.54 11.23 17.77
N ARG A 64 11.69 11.84 16.94
CA ARG A 64 11.48 13.32 16.98
C ARG A 64 10.03 13.81 16.92
N ALA A 65 9.02 12.94 16.86
CA ALA A 65 7.60 13.33 16.83
C ALA A 65 6.66 12.20 17.30
N SER A 66 5.40 12.54 17.56
CA SER A 66 4.34 11.57 17.88
C SER A 66 4.12 10.59 16.72
N ILE A 67 4.06 9.30 17.03
CA ILE A 67 3.94 8.18 16.08
C ILE A 67 2.74 8.36 15.13
N GLU A 68 1.58 8.79 15.62
CA GLU A 68 0.36 8.98 14.82
C GLU A 68 0.55 10.02 13.69
N LYS A 69 1.20 11.15 14.02
CA LYS A 69 1.48 12.20 13.03
C LYS A 69 2.49 11.73 11.99
N ILE A 70 3.50 10.96 12.42
CA ILE A 70 4.49 10.34 11.54
C ILE A 70 3.80 9.39 10.55
N ASN A 71 2.88 8.58 11.04
CA ASN A 71 2.14 7.61 10.24
C ASN A 71 1.29 8.33 9.19
N ILE A 72 0.52 9.37 9.54
CA ILE A 72 -0.23 10.14 8.54
C ILE A 72 0.70 10.80 7.50
N LEU A 73 1.77 11.48 7.96
CA LEU A 73 2.72 12.19 7.09
C LEU A 73 3.38 11.28 6.05
N SER A 74 3.62 10.02 6.41
CA SER A 74 4.23 9.06 5.51
C SER A 74 3.40 8.79 4.24
N TYR A 75 2.07 8.86 4.32
CA TYR A 75 1.19 8.68 3.17
C TYR A 75 1.25 9.88 2.23
N HIS A 76 1.22 11.09 2.80
CA HIS A 76 1.39 12.32 2.01
C HIS A 76 2.75 12.38 1.31
N LEU A 77 3.81 11.88 1.92
CA LEU A 77 5.11 11.80 1.27
C LEU A 77 5.06 10.89 0.03
N VAL A 78 4.47 9.71 0.15
CA VAL A 78 4.36 8.79 -1.00
C VAL A 78 3.44 9.36 -2.08
N GLU A 79 2.34 10.01 -1.69
CA GLU A 79 1.42 10.69 -2.62
C GLU A 79 2.15 11.76 -3.43
N VAL A 80 2.97 12.60 -2.78
CA VAL A 80 3.78 13.63 -3.46
C VAL A 80 4.82 13.01 -4.39
N LEU A 81 5.44 11.89 -3.98
CA LEU A 81 6.41 11.17 -4.81
C LEU A 81 5.76 10.50 -6.03
N HIS A 82 4.53 10.01 -5.87
CA HIS A 82 3.77 9.35 -6.92
C HIS A 82 3.20 10.36 -7.92
N ASN A 83 2.66 11.49 -7.44
CA ASN A 83 1.98 12.51 -8.25
C ASN A 83 2.93 13.53 -8.90
N ARG A 84 4.08 13.09 -9.45
CA ARG A 84 5.10 13.97 -10.07
C ARG A 84 4.68 14.64 -11.40
N HIS A 85 3.57 15.36 -11.39
CA HIS A 85 3.24 16.44 -12.33
C HIS A 85 2.64 17.64 -11.58
N PHE A 86 3.43 18.29 -10.72
CA PHE A 86 3.25 19.73 -10.45
C PHE A 86 4.63 20.37 -10.22
N THR A 87 5.25 20.68 -11.35
CA THR A 87 6.21 21.77 -11.65
C THR A 87 6.96 22.39 -10.46
N ASN A 88 8.29 22.23 -10.45
CA ASN A 88 9.32 23.17 -10.00
C ASN A 88 9.27 23.79 -8.57
N GLY A 89 8.25 23.53 -7.73
CA GLY A 89 8.10 24.11 -6.39
C GLY A 89 8.19 23.13 -5.22
N GLY A 90 7.90 21.83 -5.43
CA GLY A 90 7.83 20.83 -4.35
C GLY A 90 9.17 20.50 -3.68
N TYR A 91 10.28 20.58 -4.43
CA TYR A 91 11.63 20.30 -3.92
C TYR A 91 12.12 21.33 -2.88
N SER A 92 11.65 22.58 -2.97
CA SER A 92 11.99 23.65 -2.03
C SER A 92 11.30 23.46 -0.67
N LEU A 93 10.02 23.05 -0.70
CA LEU A 93 9.23 22.82 0.53
C LEU A 93 9.70 21.56 1.27
N PHE A 94 10.03 20.48 0.55
CA PHE A 94 10.56 19.25 1.13
C PHE A 94 11.96 19.45 1.77
N LYS A 95 12.85 20.24 1.15
CA LYS A 95 14.12 20.66 1.78
C LYS A 95 13.90 21.54 3.01
N ARG A 96 12.84 22.34 3.08
CA ARG A 96 12.55 23.21 4.24
C ARG A 96 12.01 22.43 5.44
N VAL A 97 11.24 21.38 5.23
CA VAL A 97 10.76 20.48 6.30
C VAL A 97 11.92 19.68 6.92
N ILE A 98 12.86 19.20 6.11
CA ILE A 98 14.01 18.42 6.61
C ILE A 98 15.14 19.33 7.17
N ARG A 99 15.33 20.54 6.63
CA ARG A 99 16.45 21.43 7.03
C ARG A 99 16.13 22.32 8.25
N ASN A 100 14.87 22.51 8.63
CA ASN A 100 14.50 23.33 9.81
C ASN A 100 14.34 22.56 11.14
N LYS A 101 14.68 21.25 11.19
CA LYS A 101 14.60 20.43 12.42
C LYS A 101 15.94 19.79 12.81
N CYS A 102 17.06 20.35 12.35
CA CYS A 102 18.38 19.96 12.81
C CYS A 102 19.38 21.13 12.75
N SER A 103 19.39 21.97 13.78
CA SER A 103 20.60 22.57 14.39
C SER A 103 20.23 23.24 15.73
N PRO A 104 21.20 23.50 16.62
CA PRO A 104 21.37 22.73 17.85
C PRO A 104 21.22 23.60 19.10
N ASN A 105 21.01 22.94 20.24
CA ASN A 105 21.10 23.48 21.60
C ASN A 105 19.87 24.18 22.19
N GLU A 106 19.71 23.87 23.48
CA GLU A 106 19.05 24.61 24.55
C GLU A 106 17.54 24.42 24.80
N GLN A 107 17.33 23.67 25.89
CA GLN A 107 16.20 23.59 26.83
C GLN A 107 15.00 22.71 26.46
#